data_AF-A0A1E7HJF3-F1
#
_entry.id   AF-A0A1E7HJF3-F1
#
_cell.length_a   1.000
_cell.length_b   1.000
_cell.length_c   1.000
_cell.angle_alpha   90.00
_cell.angle_beta   90.00
_cell.angle_gamma   90.00
#
_symmetry.space_group_name_H-M   'P 1'
#
loop_
_entity.id
_entity.type
_entity.pdbx_description
1 polymer ?
#
loop_
_entity_poly.entity_id
_entity_poly.type
_entity_poly.pdbx_seq_one_letter_code
_entity_poly.pdbx_strand_id
1 'polypeptide(L)'
;MSETKNEKDKSRIEPIQLFSDSKFNFLCHKELKCFTKCCNDIDIMLTPYDVIRMKNRLDLSASQFLAMYTEPELLKKYGLPVATLKMLDDEEKNCPFVRPEGCLIYDDRPSSCRYYPLGLANLREKEASDHEEFYFFVKEKHCLGFDEKTEWTVAEWKKDQGIDEYDDVNRRWMELVLRKRSFGSKAQLSEKSREMFFMVSYNTEQLRQFVFESKLLSLYEIPGDLVEKAKETEAGLLQLGCEWLKSIFFGEGTITAKKGAGDE
;
A
#
# COMPACT_ATOMS: atom_id res chain seq x y z
N MET A 1 36.43 -10.58 -26.44
CA MET A 1 35.01 -10.98 -26.52
C MET A 1 34.58 -11.36 -25.10
N SER A 2 34.12 -10.37 -24.34
CA SER A 2 33.67 -10.55 -22.95
C SER A 2 32.25 -10.04 -22.87
N GLU A 3 31.29 -10.95 -22.84
CA GLU A 3 29.91 -10.65 -22.48
C GLU A 3 29.52 -11.54 -21.31
N THR A 4 29.78 -11.07 -20.09
CA THR A 4 29.10 -11.54 -18.89
C THR A 4 27.83 -10.71 -18.73
N LYS A 5 26.69 -11.26 -19.18
CA LYS A 5 25.36 -10.73 -18.86
C LYS A 5 25.00 -11.14 -17.43
N ASN A 6 24.75 -10.12 -16.62
CA ASN A 6 24.34 -10.20 -15.23
C ASN A 6 22.89 -10.73 -15.16
N GLU A 7 22.71 -12.02 -14.82
CA GLU A 7 21.39 -12.59 -14.52
C GLU A 7 20.94 -12.10 -13.13
N LYS A 8 20.00 -11.15 -13.13
CA LYS A 8 19.37 -10.61 -11.92
C LYS A 8 18.76 -11.72 -11.06
N ASP A 9 19.14 -11.74 -9.78
CA ASP A 9 18.67 -12.65 -8.74
C ASP A 9 17.18 -12.41 -8.44
N LYS A 10 16.28 -13.13 -9.13
CA LYS A 10 14.84 -13.05 -8.89
C LYS A 10 14.49 -13.83 -7.62
N SER A 11 13.85 -13.17 -6.65
CA SER A 11 13.23 -13.80 -5.49
C SER A 11 12.34 -14.98 -5.93
N ARG A 12 12.50 -16.13 -5.28
CA ARG A 12 11.72 -17.33 -5.59
C ARG A 12 10.48 -17.34 -4.70
N ILE A 13 9.31 -17.17 -5.31
CA ILE A 13 8.04 -17.44 -4.62
C ILE A 13 7.94 -18.96 -4.47
N GLU A 14 8.06 -19.48 -3.25
CA GLU A 14 7.78 -20.88 -2.99
C GLU A 14 6.28 -21.14 -3.09
N PRO A 15 5.83 -22.22 -3.75
CA PRO A 15 4.41 -22.47 -4.06
C PRO A 15 3.56 -22.88 -2.83
N ILE A 16 4.03 -22.62 -1.61
CA ILE A 16 3.32 -22.97 -0.39
C ILE A 16 2.27 -21.88 -0.13
N GLN A 17 0.99 -22.29 -0.19
CA GLN A 17 -0.10 -21.47 0.33
C GLN A 17 -0.12 -21.60 1.85
N LEU A 18 -0.04 -20.46 2.51
CA LEU A 18 -0.09 -20.32 3.96
C LEU A 18 -1.42 -19.67 4.33
N PHE A 19 -1.99 -20.12 5.43
CA PHE A 19 -3.20 -19.59 6.04
C PHE A 19 -2.89 -18.99 7.41
N SER A 20 -3.90 -18.42 8.06
CA SER A 20 -3.75 -17.69 9.33
C SER A 20 -3.05 -18.51 10.44
N ASP A 21 -3.32 -19.82 10.51
CA ASP A 21 -2.78 -20.76 11.48
C ASP A 21 -1.49 -21.46 11.02
N SER A 22 -1.05 -21.21 9.79
CA SER A 22 0.18 -21.81 9.24
C SER A 22 1.40 -21.33 10.01
N LYS A 23 2.23 -22.28 10.42
CA LYS A 23 3.43 -22.04 11.23
C LYS A 23 4.67 -21.88 10.37
N PHE A 24 5.60 -21.05 10.84
CA PHE A 24 6.89 -20.83 10.21
C PHE A 24 7.92 -20.32 11.20
N ASN A 25 9.20 -20.51 10.86
CA ASN A 25 10.31 -20.01 11.66
C ASN A 25 10.88 -18.75 11.02
N PHE A 26 10.98 -17.68 11.81
CA PHE A 26 11.61 -16.45 11.34
C PHE A 26 12.01 -15.53 12.50
N LEU A 27 13.18 -14.91 12.41
CA LEU A 27 13.51 -13.75 13.22
C LEU A 27 14.51 -12.86 12.48
N CYS A 28 14.26 -11.55 12.45
CA CYS A 28 15.22 -10.57 11.94
C CYS A 28 15.78 -9.75 13.10
N HIS A 29 17.10 -9.74 13.27
CA HIS A 29 17.77 -8.97 14.32
C HIS A 29 19.16 -8.50 13.86
N LYS A 30 19.69 -7.50 14.56
CA LYS A 30 20.94 -6.79 14.22
C LYS A 30 22.21 -7.65 14.16
N GLU A 31 22.17 -8.84 14.75
CA GLU A 31 23.35 -9.74 14.82
C GLU A 31 23.44 -10.65 13.58
N LEU A 32 22.39 -10.70 12.77
CA LEU A 32 22.41 -11.43 11.51
C LEU A 32 23.34 -10.73 10.51
N LYS A 33 24.17 -11.52 9.81
CA LYS A 33 25.04 -11.03 8.73
C LYS A 33 24.27 -10.41 7.54
N CYS A 34 22.98 -10.69 7.45
CA CYS A 34 22.10 -10.14 6.43
C CYS A 34 21.29 -8.92 6.90
N PHE A 35 21.48 -8.46 8.13
CA PHE A 35 20.78 -7.29 8.65
C PHE A 35 20.94 -6.11 7.68
N THR A 36 19.85 -5.38 7.45
CA THR A 36 19.69 -4.28 6.47
C THR A 36 19.87 -4.60 4.99
N LYS A 37 20.31 -5.80 4.59
CA LYS A 37 20.53 -6.13 3.16
C LYS A 37 19.25 -6.14 2.33
N CYS A 38 18.09 -6.38 2.95
CA CYS A 38 16.80 -6.33 2.27
C CYS A 38 16.37 -4.89 1.93
N CYS A 39 17.07 -3.86 2.38
CA CYS A 39 16.72 -2.45 2.15
C CYS A 39 17.35 -1.85 0.88
N ASN A 40 17.87 -2.68 -0.04
CA ASN A 40 18.68 -2.25 -1.18
C ASN A 40 18.09 -2.76 -2.50
N ASP A 41 18.03 -1.91 -3.53
CA ASP A 41 17.44 -2.20 -4.87
C ASP A 41 16.08 -2.90 -4.81
N ILE A 42 15.20 -2.44 -3.90
CA ILE A 42 13.84 -2.94 -3.73
C ILE A 42 12.82 -2.00 -4.37
N ASP A 43 11.74 -2.59 -4.89
CA ASP A 43 10.59 -1.89 -5.45
C ASP A 43 9.43 -1.94 -4.45
N ILE A 44 9.18 -0.83 -3.75
CA ILE A 44 8.11 -0.70 -2.77
C ILE A 44 7.03 0.23 -3.30
N MET A 45 5.88 -0.32 -3.69
CA MET A 45 4.65 0.44 -3.79
C MET A 45 4.16 0.82 -2.40
N LEU A 46 3.94 2.10 -2.15
CA LEU A 46 3.36 2.59 -0.91
C LEU A 46 1.83 2.50 -0.99
N THR A 47 1.22 2.00 0.08
CA THR A 47 -0.22 2.16 0.30
C THR A 47 -0.53 3.56 0.81
N PRO A 48 -1.78 4.03 0.73
CA PRO A 48 -2.20 5.27 1.37
C PRO A 48 -1.81 5.38 2.84
N TYR A 49 -2.00 4.29 3.61
CA TYR A 49 -1.68 4.32 5.03
C TYR A 49 -0.17 4.37 5.28
N ASP A 50 0.66 3.80 4.39
CA ASP A 50 2.12 3.97 4.47
C ASP A 50 2.49 5.44 4.36
N VAL A 51 1.91 6.16 3.38
CA VAL A 51 2.17 7.60 3.20
C VAL A 51 1.74 8.41 4.43
N ILE A 52 0.56 8.13 4.98
CA ILE A 52 0.07 8.79 6.21
C ILE A 52 1.03 8.57 7.38
N ARG A 53 1.44 7.32 7.64
CA ARG A 53 2.34 6.98 8.75
C ARG A 53 3.72 7.60 8.58
N MET A 54 4.31 7.42 7.40
CA MET A 54 5.67 7.86 7.12
C MET A 54 5.81 9.38 7.10
N LYS A 55 4.87 10.12 6.48
CA LYS A 55 4.94 11.58 6.47
C LYS A 55 4.82 12.14 7.90
N ASN A 56 3.95 11.56 8.73
CA ASN A 56 3.75 12.01 10.11
C ASN A 56 4.97 11.70 10.98
N ARG A 57 5.59 10.53 10.79
CA ARG A 57 6.86 10.17 11.46
C ARG A 57 8.00 11.13 11.12
N LEU A 58 7.99 11.71 9.92
CA LEU A 58 9.01 12.64 9.43
C LEU A 58 8.64 14.11 9.65
N ASP A 59 7.47 14.40 10.23
CA ASP A 59 6.92 15.76 10.37
C ASP A 59 6.85 16.53 9.04
N LEU A 60 6.35 15.86 8.00
CA LEU A 60 6.19 16.40 6.66
C LEU A 60 4.73 16.45 6.24
N SER A 61 4.39 17.47 5.43
CA SER A 61 3.13 17.44 4.67
C SER A 61 3.16 16.33 3.62
N ALA A 62 1.99 15.84 3.18
CA ALA A 62 1.95 14.82 2.14
C ALA A 62 2.63 15.27 0.84
N SER A 63 2.46 16.54 0.44
CA SER A 63 3.11 17.09 -0.75
C SER A 63 4.64 17.06 -0.64
N GLN A 64 5.20 17.40 0.53
CA GLN A 64 6.64 17.33 0.79
C GLN A 64 7.14 15.89 0.78
N PHE A 65 6.45 14.99 1.45
CA PHE A 65 6.80 13.58 1.49
C PHE A 65 6.82 12.97 0.09
N LEU A 66 5.75 13.19 -0.69
CA LEU A 66 5.64 12.67 -2.05
C LEU A 66 6.76 13.19 -2.96
N ALA A 67 7.08 14.49 -2.88
CA ALA A 67 8.12 15.10 -3.70
C ALA A 67 9.54 14.61 -3.37
N MET A 68 9.82 14.33 -2.09
CA MET A 68 11.16 13.95 -1.64
C MET A 68 11.42 12.44 -1.66
N TYR A 69 10.42 11.64 -1.30
CA TYR A 69 10.59 10.22 -1.00
C TYR A 69 9.83 9.29 -1.94
N THR A 70 9.12 9.79 -2.94
CA THR A 70 8.36 8.93 -3.85
C THR A 70 8.59 9.24 -5.32
N GLU A 71 8.31 8.26 -6.16
CA GLU A 71 8.19 8.42 -7.61
C GLU A 71 6.79 7.97 -8.04
N PRO A 72 6.08 8.74 -8.88
CA PRO A 72 4.78 8.32 -9.38
C PRO A 72 4.96 7.29 -10.49
N GLU A 73 4.30 6.15 -10.34
CA GLU A 73 4.30 5.09 -11.35
C GLU A 73 2.88 4.75 -11.80
N LEU A 74 2.74 4.37 -13.07
CA LEU A 74 1.50 3.78 -13.55
C LEU A 74 1.58 2.26 -13.43
N LEU A 75 0.68 1.67 -12.66
CA LEU A 75 0.49 0.22 -12.65
C LEU A 75 0.04 -0.24 -14.04
N LYS A 76 1.00 -0.69 -14.85
CA LYS A 76 0.87 -0.94 -16.30
C LYS A 76 -0.35 -1.79 -16.67
N LYS A 77 -0.73 -2.73 -15.82
CA LYS A 77 -1.86 -3.63 -16.07
C LYS A 77 -3.23 -2.96 -15.89
N TYR A 78 -3.32 -1.85 -15.14
CA TYR A 78 -4.58 -1.26 -14.69
C TYR A 78 -4.72 0.25 -14.94
N GLY A 79 -3.61 0.95 -15.22
CA GLY A 79 -3.59 2.38 -15.48
C GLY A 79 -3.90 3.24 -14.26
N LEU A 80 -3.63 2.71 -13.06
CA LEU A 80 -3.76 3.44 -11.79
C LEU A 80 -2.41 4.08 -11.43
N PRO A 81 -2.38 5.38 -11.10
CA PRO A 81 -1.18 6.01 -10.58
C PRO A 81 -0.96 5.59 -9.13
N VAL A 82 0.25 5.14 -8.82
CA VAL A 82 0.69 4.75 -7.48
C VAL A 82 1.97 5.48 -7.12
N ALA A 83 2.24 5.63 -5.83
CA ALA A 83 3.52 6.13 -5.34
C ALA A 83 4.43 4.93 -5.02
N THR A 84 5.62 4.90 -5.60
CA THR A 84 6.68 3.96 -5.22
C THR A 84 7.73 4.70 -4.39
N LEU A 85 8.35 4.01 -3.42
CA LEU A 85 9.40 4.59 -2.60
C LEU A 85 10.62 4.89 -3.47
N LYS A 86 11.10 6.13 -3.41
CA LYS A 86 12.30 6.56 -4.11
C LYS A 86 13.55 6.06 -3.38
N MET A 87 14.33 5.21 -4.04
CA MET A 87 15.62 4.75 -3.56
C MET A 87 16.70 5.83 -3.79
N LEU A 88 17.78 5.78 -3.02
CA LEU A 88 18.92 6.69 -3.22
C LEU A 88 19.60 6.41 -4.56
N ASP A 89 20.18 7.45 -5.15
CA ASP A 89 20.99 7.36 -6.38
C ASP A 89 22.45 7.00 -6.03
N ASP A 90 22.62 5.93 -5.26
CA ASP A 90 23.91 5.31 -4.97
C ASP A 90 24.03 3.95 -5.69
N GLU A 91 25.23 3.36 -5.70
CA GLU A 91 25.49 2.13 -6.44
C GLU A 91 24.60 0.95 -6.01
N GLU A 92 24.22 0.92 -4.73
CA GLU A 92 23.40 -0.14 -4.12
C GLU A 92 21.90 0.15 -4.14
N LYS A 93 21.51 1.37 -4.54
CA LYS A 93 20.15 1.91 -4.44
C LYS A 93 19.55 1.66 -3.06
N ASN A 94 20.21 2.19 -2.03
CA ASN A 94 19.80 2.03 -0.65
C ASN A 94 18.47 2.74 -0.37
N CYS A 95 17.67 2.16 0.53
CA CYS A 95 16.48 2.82 1.08
C CYS A 95 16.91 4.10 1.82
N PRO A 96 16.26 5.25 1.62
CA PRO A 96 16.68 6.51 2.26
C PRO A 96 16.67 6.46 3.80
N PHE A 97 15.91 5.53 4.37
CA PHE A 97 15.73 5.37 5.82
C PHE A 97 16.66 4.33 6.44
N VAL A 98 17.42 3.56 5.66
CA VAL A 98 18.30 2.53 6.21
C VAL A 98 19.63 3.13 6.68
N ARG A 99 20.12 2.66 7.82
CA ARG A 99 21.44 2.93 8.39
C ARG A 99 22.06 1.61 8.86
N PRO A 100 23.38 1.55 9.12
CA PRO A 100 24.00 0.34 9.68
C PRO A 100 23.32 -0.16 10.97
N GLU A 101 22.75 0.75 11.76
CA GLU A 101 22.04 0.45 13.01
C GLU A 101 20.60 -0.05 12.79
N GLY A 102 20.04 0.10 11.58
CA GLY A 102 18.67 -0.31 11.24
C GLY A 102 17.89 0.78 10.48
N CYS A 103 16.57 0.60 10.41
CA CYS A 103 15.66 1.56 9.77
C CYS A 103 15.29 2.70 10.71
N LEU A 104 15.48 3.95 10.28
CA LEU A 104 15.17 5.15 11.06
C LEU A 104 13.67 5.31 11.38
N ILE A 105 12.82 4.73 10.53
CA ILE A 105 11.36 4.77 10.67
C ILE A 105 10.81 3.37 10.93
N TYR A 106 11.56 2.49 11.62
CA TYR A 106 11.18 1.08 11.76
C TYR A 106 9.72 0.91 12.21
N ASP A 107 9.29 1.63 13.25
CA ASP A 107 7.92 1.53 13.80
C ASP A 107 6.82 2.07 12.87
N ASP A 108 7.18 2.77 11.80
CA ASP A 108 6.30 3.40 10.81
C ASP A 108 6.66 2.95 9.38
N ARG A 109 7.41 1.85 9.26
CA ARG A 109 7.85 1.31 7.97
C ARG A 109 6.65 0.88 7.11
N PRO A 110 6.81 0.86 5.77
CA PRO A 110 5.75 0.45 4.85
C PRO A 110 5.20 -0.94 5.14
N SER A 111 3.94 -1.16 4.77
CA SER A 111 3.23 -2.43 4.89
C SER A 111 4.00 -3.58 4.23
N SER A 112 4.58 -3.38 3.04
CA SER A 112 5.44 -4.36 2.37
C SER A 112 6.62 -4.83 3.24
N CYS A 113 7.28 -3.91 3.94
CA CYS A 113 8.38 -4.21 4.86
C CYS A 113 7.91 -4.89 6.15
N ARG A 114 6.65 -4.70 6.57
CA ARG A 114 6.06 -5.40 7.74
C ARG A 114 5.65 -6.82 7.39
N TYR A 115 5.08 -6.97 6.19
CA TYR A 115 4.65 -8.26 5.67
C TYR A 115 5.82 -9.24 5.56
N TYR A 116 6.99 -8.79 5.12
CA TYR A 116 8.20 -9.60 5.03
C TYR A 116 8.44 -10.43 6.30
N PRO A 117 8.61 -11.76 6.21
CA PRO A 117 8.92 -12.55 5.01
C PRO A 117 7.69 -13.10 4.27
N LEU A 118 6.48 -12.66 4.65
CA LEU A 118 5.23 -13.05 4.00
C LEU A 118 4.90 -12.09 2.85
N GLY A 119 4.26 -12.62 1.82
CA GLY A 119 3.51 -11.86 0.82
C GLY A 119 2.03 -12.23 0.89
N LEU A 120 1.15 -11.29 0.57
CA LEU A 120 -0.30 -11.50 0.50
C LEU A 120 -0.73 -11.71 -0.95
N ALA A 121 -1.49 -12.79 -1.20
CA ALA A 121 -2.15 -13.03 -2.46
C ALA A 121 -3.67 -13.00 -2.28
N ASN A 122 -4.31 -12.07 -3.00
CA ASN A 122 -5.76 -11.98 -3.05
C ASN A 122 -6.27 -12.64 -4.34
N LEU A 123 -6.90 -13.82 -4.22
CA LEU A 123 -7.65 -14.41 -5.31
C LEU A 123 -9.03 -13.76 -5.38
N ARG A 124 -9.36 -13.21 -6.54
CA ARG A 124 -10.75 -13.06 -6.96
C ARG A 124 -11.00 -14.13 -8.00
N GLU A 125 -11.42 -15.31 -7.57
CA GLU A 125 -12.14 -16.19 -8.50
C GLU A 125 -13.50 -15.57 -8.78
N LYS A 126 -13.92 -15.63 -10.05
CA LYS A 126 -15.07 -14.86 -10.55
C LYS A 126 -16.43 -15.31 -10.00
N GLU A 127 -16.51 -16.41 -9.26
CA GLU A 127 -17.80 -17.01 -8.86
C GLU A 127 -17.82 -17.65 -7.46
N ALA A 128 -16.74 -17.57 -6.66
CA ALA A 128 -16.73 -18.07 -5.29
C ALA A 128 -17.06 -16.95 -4.30
N SER A 129 -18.02 -17.20 -3.39
CA SER A 129 -18.45 -16.26 -2.36
C SER A 129 -17.43 -16.03 -1.24
N ASP A 130 -16.34 -16.80 -1.22
CA ASP A 130 -15.29 -16.69 -0.22
C ASP A 130 -14.04 -16.02 -0.81
N HIS A 131 -13.71 -14.86 -0.25
CA HIS A 131 -12.42 -14.21 -0.39
C HIS A 131 -11.37 -15.05 0.35
N GLU A 132 -10.83 -16.07 -0.28
CA GLU A 132 -9.74 -16.84 0.34
C GLU A 132 -8.41 -16.09 0.13
N GLU A 133 -8.08 -15.25 1.10
CA GLU A 133 -6.75 -14.65 1.24
C GLU A 133 -5.77 -15.76 1.63
N PHE A 134 -4.68 -15.89 0.87
CA PHE A 134 -3.58 -16.77 1.25
C PHE A 134 -2.27 -16.01 1.24
N TYR A 135 -1.34 -16.50 2.03
CA TYR A 135 -0.02 -15.93 2.20
C TYR A 135 1.02 -16.86 1.54
N PHE A 136 2.15 -16.31 1.18
CA PHE A 136 3.28 -17.08 0.63
C PHE A 136 4.58 -16.50 1.17
N PHE A 137 5.66 -17.28 1.16
CA PHE A 137 6.96 -16.73 1.54
C PHE A 137 7.60 -15.96 0.39
N VAL A 138 8.12 -14.79 0.72
CA VAL A 138 9.12 -14.08 -0.07
C VAL A 138 10.48 -14.52 0.47
N LYS A 139 11.21 -15.32 -0.33
CA LYS A 139 12.54 -15.84 0.02
C LYS A 139 13.62 -15.30 -0.90
N GLU A 140 14.44 -14.43 -0.37
CA GLU A 140 15.68 -13.95 -0.97
C GLU A 140 16.87 -14.72 -0.42
N LYS A 141 17.82 -15.05 -1.30
CA LYS A 141 19.00 -15.86 -0.95
C LYS A 141 19.85 -15.25 0.17
N HIS A 142 19.81 -13.93 0.33
CA HIS A 142 20.61 -13.24 1.34
C HIS A 142 19.97 -13.32 2.74
N CYS A 143 18.68 -13.64 2.86
CA CYS A 143 17.97 -13.59 4.12
C CYS A 143 18.26 -14.82 4.98
N LEU A 144 18.93 -14.59 6.11
CA LEU A 144 19.25 -15.61 7.11
C LEU A 144 18.19 -15.71 8.21
N GLY A 145 17.15 -14.87 8.17
CA GLY A 145 16.11 -14.87 9.20
C GLY A 145 15.28 -16.16 9.25
N PHE A 146 15.22 -16.91 8.15
CA PHE A 146 14.56 -18.23 8.10
C PHE A 146 15.34 -19.34 8.82
N ASP A 147 16.63 -19.13 9.10
CA ASP A 147 17.46 -20.12 9.82
C ASP A 147 17.30 -20.01 11.35
N GLU A 148 16.64 -18.96 11.82
CA GLU A 148 16.33 -18.74 13.23
C GLU A 148 15.26 -19.72 13.74
N LYS A 149 15.19 -19.91 15.05
CA LYS A 149 14.33 -20.92 15.69
C LYS A 149 13.01 -20.38 16.23
N THR A 150 12.81 -19.07 16.16
CA THR A 150 11.57 -18.43 16.62
C THR A 150 10.42 -18.84 15.73
N GLU A 151 9.47 -19.59 16.30
CA GLU A 151 8.26 -20.04 15.60
C GLU A 151 7.16 -18.97 15.70
N TRP A 152 6.46 -18.78 14.60
CA TRP A 152 5.29 -17.92 14.46
C TRP A 152 4.18 -18.65 13.73
N THR A 153 2.93 -18.31 14.02
CA THR A 153 1.84 -18.41 13.05
C THR A 153 1.74 -17.14 12.22
N VAL A 154 1.10 -17.21 11.05
CA VAL A 154 0.81 -16.01 10.23
C VAL A 154 0.02 -14.98 11.05
N ALA A 155 -0.97 -15.40 11.82
CA ALA A 155 -1.75 -14.51 12.68
C ALA A 155 -0.88 -13.80 13.74
N GLU A 156 0.01 -14.54 14.41
CA GLU A 156 0.91 -13.96 15.41
C GLU A 156 1.89 -12.97 14.77
N TRP A 157 2.44 -13.30 13.60
CA TRP A 157 3.33 -12.41 12.86
C TRP A 157 2.63 -11.10 12.48
N LYS A 158 1.41 -11.18 11.93
CA LYS A 158 0.63 -9.99 11.57
C LYS A 158 0.39 -9.09 12.77
N LYS A 159 0.02 -9.67 13.90
CA LYS A 159 -0.21 -8.93 15.14
C LYS A 159 1.08 -8.29 15.66
N ASP A 160 2.17 -9.03 15.70
CA ASP A 160 3.49 -8.56 16.16
C ASP A 160 4.02 -7.41 15.29
N GLN A 161 3.89 -7.55 13.97
CA GLN A 161 4.36 -6.55 13.01
C GLN A 161 3.39 -5.38 12.80
N GLY A 162 2.23 -5.37 13.47
CA GLY A 162 1.22 -4.32 13.38
C GLY A 162 0.51 -4.25 12.02
N ILE A 163 0.40 -5.38 11.32
CA ILE A 163 -0.16 -5.44 9.96
C ILE A 163 -1.68 -5.24 9.96
N ASP A 164 -2.38 -5.74 10.98
CA ASP A 164 -3.85 -5.70 11.00
C ASP A 164 -4.41 -4.27 10.90
N GLU A 165 -3.75 -3.30 11.55
CA GLU A 165 -4.12 -1.88 11.45
C GLU A 165 -3.94 -1.35 10.02
N TYR A 166 -2.84 -1.73 9.36
CA TYR A 166 -2.56 -1.31 7.98
C TYR A 166 -3.56 -1.92 7.01
N ASP A 167 -3.90 -3.19 7.17
CA ASP A 167 -4.91 -3.88 6.37
C ASP A 167 -6.29 -3.23 6.55
N ASP A 168 -6.66 -2.93 7.79
CA ASP A 168 -7.96 -2.35 8.12
C ASP A 168 -8.16 -0.96 7.50
N VAL A 169 -7.15 -0.09 7.61
CA VAL A 169 -7.22 1.26 7.02
C VAL A 169 -7.19 1.19 5.50
N ASN A 170 -6.34 0.32 4.92
CA ASN A 170 -6.21 0.20 3.47
C ASN A 170 -7.32 -0.63 2.81
N ARG A 171 -8.18 -1.33 3.56
CA ARG A 171 -9.18 -2.28 3.03
C ARG A 171 -10.03 -1.70 1.90
N ARG A 172 -10.58 -0.49 2.11
CA ARG A 172 -11.42 0.19 1.10
C ARG A 172 -10.61 0.57 -0.14
N TRP A 173 -9.37 1.03 0.05
CA TRP A 173 -8.47 1.34 -1.05
C TRP A 173 -8.10 0.09 -1.86
N MET A 174 -7.77 -1.01 -1.17
CA MET A 174 -7.49 -2.30 -1.81
C MET A 174 -8.69 -2.82 -2.60
N GLU A 175 -9.92 -2.62 -2.10
CA GLU A 175 -11.14 -2.95 -2.85
C GLU A 175 -11.21 -2.19 -4.19
N LEU A 176 -10.89 -0.89 -4.20
CA LEU A 176 -10.85 -0.07 -5.42
C LEU A 176 -9.83 -0.61 -6.43
N VAL A 177 -8.61 -0.91 -5.97
CA VAL A 177 -7.52 -1.43 -6.80
C VAL A 177 -7.90 -2.79 -7.40
N LEU A 178 -8.43 -3.71 -6.57
CA LEU A 178 -8.86 -5.04 -7.01
C LEU A 178 -10.08 -5.00 -7.93
N ARG A 179 -11.06 -4.12 -7.68
CA ARG A 179 -12.19 -3.90 -8.59
C ARG A 179 -11.72 -3.40 -9.93
N LYS A 180 -10.86 -2.38 -9.96
CA LYS A 180 -10.29 -1.89 -11.22
C LYS A 180 -9.56 -2.99 -11.99
N ARG A 181 -8.88 -3.90 -11.29
CA ARG A 181 -8.27 -5.11 -11.87
C ARG A 181 -9.31 -6.04 -12.49
N SER A 182 -10.49 -6.20 -11.89
CA SER A 182 -11.59 -7.04 -12.41
C SER A 182 -12.29 -6.46 -13.65
N PHE A 183 -12.37 -5.13 -13.80
CA PHE A 183 -13.00 -4.47 -14.97
C PHE A 183 -12.16 -4.52 -16.27
N GLY A 184 -10.94 -5.08 -16.22
CA GLY A 184 -10.08 -5.29 -17.37
C GLY A 184 -9.37 -4.03 -17.90
N SER A 185 -8.38 -4.23 -18.77
CA SER A 185 -7.51 -3.17 -19.31
C SER A 185 -8.20 -2.23 -20.32
N LYS A 186 -9.44 -2.52 -20.72
CA LYS A 186 -10.18 -1.75 -21.76
C LYS A 186 -10.87 -0.50 -21.22
N ALA A 187 -11.23 -0.44 -19.94
CA ALA A 187 -11.73 0.77 -19.30
C ALA A 187 -10.54 1.56 -18.73
N GLN A 188 -9.91 2.39 -19.55
CA GLN A 188 -8.89 3.31 -19.05
C GLN A 188 -9.57 4.43 -18.27
N LEU A 189 -9.06 4.72 -17.07
CA LEU A 189 -9.46 5.93 -16.34
C LEU A 189 -9.04 7.16 -17.16
N SER A 190 -9.92 8.17 -17.19
CA SER A 190 -9.56 9.49 -17.70
C SER A 190 -8.42 10.07 -16.88
N GLU A 191 -7.67 11.01 -17.45
CA GLU A 191 -6.62 11.73 -16.73
C GLU A 191 -7.15 12.33 -15.43
N LYS A 192 -8.33 12.95 -15.48
CA LYS A 192 -8.97 13.51 -14.29
C LYS A 192 -9.27 12.46 -13.21
N SER A 193 -9.71 11.27 -13.61
CA SER A 193 -9.96 10.17 -12.68
C SER A 193 -8.65 9.66 -12.05
N ARG A 194 -7.54 9.66 -12.80
CA ARG A 194 -6.22 9.30 -12.28
C ARG A 194 -5.73 10.32 -11.26
N GLU A 195 -5.87 11.62 -11.54
CA GLU A 195 -5.56 12.69 -10.59
C GLU A 195 -6.37 12.54 -9.29
N MET A 196 -7.69 12.33 -9.40
CA MET A 196 -8.57 12.12 -8.24
C MET A 196 -8.15 10.89 -7.42
N PHE A 197 -7.84 9.78 -8.09
CA PHE A 197 -7.35 8.58 -7.42
C PHE A 197 -6.05 8.85 -6.66
N PHE A 198 -5.09 9.53 -7.29
CA PHE A 198 -3.79 9.82 -6.67
C PHE A 198 -3.93 10.79 -5.48
N MET A 199 -4.72 11.86 -5.63
CA MET A 199 -5.02 12.81 -4.54
C MET A 199 -5.63 12.10 -3.34
N VAL A 200 -6.69 11.32 -3.56
CA VAL A 200 -7.37 10.57 -2.49
C VAL A 200 -6.43 9.57 -1.81
N SER A 201 -5.58 8.91 -2.60
CA SER A 201 -4.69 7.87 -2.09
C SER A 201 -3.51 8.43 -1.30
N TYR A 202 -2.94 9.57 -1.71
CA TYR A 202 -1.60 9.95 -1.25
C TYR A 202 -1.48 11.38 -0.74
N ASN A 203 -2.46 12.26 -0.96
CA ASN A 203 -2.38 13.65 -0.51
C ASN A 203 -3.56 14.03 0.39
N THR A 204 -3.40 13.72 1.69
CA THR A 204 -4.40 13.95 2.74
C THR A 204 -4.81 15.42 2.88
N GLU A 205 -3.88 16.35 2.72
CA GLU A 205 -4.11 17.78 2.86
C GLU A 205 -4.94 18.30 1.68
N GLN A 206 -4.59 17.92 0.45
CA GLN A 206 -5.42 18.22 -0.73
C GLN A 206 -6.77 17.54 -0.67
N LEU A 207 -6.84 16.28 -0.20
CA LEU A 207 -8.11 15.59 0.02
C LEU A 207 -8.98 16.32 1.04
N ARG A 208 -8.39 16.84 2.12
CA ARG A 208 -9.12 17.60 3.15
C ARG A 208 -9.73 18.87 2.56
N GLN A 209 -8.93 19.64 1.82
CA GLN A 209 -9.41 20.83 1.11
C GLN A 209 -10.51 20.45 0.11
N PHE A 210 -10.31 19.39 -0.67
CA PHE A 210 -11.31 18.91 -1.61
C PHE A 210 -12.62 18.53 -0.92
N VAL A 211 -12.57 17.86 0.23
CA VAL A 211 -13.78 17.42 0.93
C VAL A 211 -14.50 18.61 1.58
N PHE A 212 -13.79 19.47 2.30
CA PHE A 212 -14.42 20.47 3.18
C PHE A 212 -14.49 21.89 2.60
N GLU A 213 -13.65 22.22 1.62
CA GLU A 213 -13.56 23.57 1.04
C GLU A 213 -14.08 23.63 -0.41
N SER A 214 -14.41 22.49 -1.01
CA SER A 214 -15.05 22.44 -2.34
C SER A 214 -16.57 22.25 -2.26
N LYS A 215 -17.22 22.14 -3.42
CA LYS A 215 -18.64 21.81 -3.52
C LYS A 215 -18.97 20.34 -3.20
N LEU A 216 -18.01 19.48 -2.87
CA LEU A 216 -18.23 18.03 -2.69
C LEU A 216 -19.43 17.72 -1.76
N LEU A 217 -19.44 18.26 -0.53
CA LEU A 217 -20.52 18.02 0.44
C LEU A 217 -21.87 18.60 0.00
N SER A 218 -21.85 19.61 -0.88
CA SER A 218 -23.07 20.16 -1.46
C SER A 218 -23.62 19.27 -2.58
N LEU A 219 -22.75 18.64 -3.38
CA LEU A 219 -23.10 17.84 -4.55
C LEU A 219 -23.43 16.38 -4.22
N TYR A 220 -22.87 15.84 -3.13
CA TYR A 220 -23.06 14.45 -2.75
C TYR A 220 -23.78 14.33 -1.41
N GLU A 221 -24.62 13.31 -1.29
CA GLU A 221 -25.15 12.84 -0.02
C GLU A 221 -24.12 11.87 0.58
N ILE A 222 -23.55 12.27 1.72
CA ILE A 222 -22.49 11.53 2.42
C ILE A 222 -22.98 11.19 3.83
N PRO A 223 -22.86 9.94 4.28
CA PRO A 223 -23.18 9.56 5.67
C PRO A 223 -22.47 10.46 6.69
N GLY A 224 -23.23 10.94 7.68
CA GLY A 224 -22.71 11.89 8.68
C GLY A 224 -21.56 11.31 9.52
N ASP A 225 -21.60 10.02 9.82
CA ASP A 225 -20.53 9.32 10.56
C ASP A 225 -19.21 9.29 9.78
N LEU A 226 -19.25 9.17 8.45
CA LEU A 226 -18.05 9.27 7.59
C LEU A 226 -17.49 10.70 7.61
N VAL A 227 -18.36 11.71 7.58
CA VAL A 227 -17.94 13.12 7.62
C VAL A 227 -17.28 13.46 8.96
N GLU A 228 -17.86 13.02 10.09
CA GLU A 228 -17.28 13.27 11.41
C GLU A 228 -15.92 12.58 11.56
N LYS A 229 -15.79 11.31 11.18
CA LYS A 229 -14.49 10.60 11.19
C LYS A 229 -13.44 11.29 10.32
N ALA A 230 -13.84 11.84 9.18
CA ALA A 230 -12.94 12.57 8.27
C ALA A 230 -12.45 13.91 8.85
N LYS A 231 -13.20 14.53 9.76
CA LYS A 231 -12.74 15.70 10.51
C LYS A 231 -11.72 15.32 11.56
N GLU A 232 -11.90 14.18 12.23
CA GLU A 232 -11.08 13.74 13.37
C GLU A 232 -9.72 13.18 12.96
N THR A 233 -9.65 12.36 11.90
CA THR A 233 -8.43 11.60 11.57
C THR A 233 -8.14 11.56 10.08
N GLU A 234 -6.86 11.39 9.72
CA GLU A 234 -6.46 11.19 8.32
C GLU A 234 -6.93 9.84 7.77
N ALA A 235 -6.97 8.80 8.61
CA ALA A 235 -7.54 7.50 8.24
C ALA A 235 -9.04 7.61 7.92
N GLY A 236 -9.80 8.36 8.73
CA GLY A 236 -11.22 8.65 8.46
C GLY A 236 -11.41 9.46 7.17
N LEU A 237 -10.51 10.40 6.89
CA LEU A 237 -10.53 11.20 5.67
C LEU A 237 -10.26 10.33 4.42
N LEU A 238 -9.26 9.46 4.49
CA LEU A 238 -8.98 8.47 3.45
C LEU A 238 -10.19 7.55 3.22
N GLN A 239 -10.82 7.07 4.28
CA GLN A 239 -12.00 6.21 4.21
C GLN A 239 -13.17 6.88 3.49
N LEU A 240 -13.41 8.18 3.73
CA LEU A 240 -14.42 8.97 2.99
C LEU A 240 -14.01 9.11 1.53
N GLY A 241 -12.75 9.47 1.26
CA GLY A 241 -12.24 9.61 -0.11
C GLY A 241 -12.37 8.32 -0.92
N CYS A 242 -12.04 7.16 -0.34
CA CYS A 242 -12.21 5.87 -1.02
C CYS A 242 -13.68 5.54 -1.30
N GLU A 243 -14.58 5.85 -0.37
CA GLU A 243 -16.02 5.64 -0.56
C GLU A 243 -16.56 6.53 -1.68
N TRP A 244 -16.07 7.77 -1.76
CA TRP A 244 -16.42 8.69 -2.84
C TRP A 244 -15.88 8.19 -4.20
N LEU A 245 -14.63 7.73 -4.26
CA LEU A 245 -14.07 7.11 -5.47
C LEU A 245 -14.87 5.89 -5.92
N LYS A 246 -15.36 5.08 -4.98
CA LYS A 246 -16.20 3.90 -5.28
C LYS A 246 -17.48 4.32 -6.00
N SER A 247 -18.11 5.40 -5.53
CA SER A 247 -19.30 5.99 -6.16
C SER A 247 -19.02 6.50 -7.56
N ILE A 248 -17.97 7.30 -7.76
CA ILE A 248 -17.70 7.90 -9.08
C ILE A 248 -17.15 6.90 -10.11
N PHE A 249 -16.42 5.86 -9.68
CA PHE A 249 -15.82 4.90 -10.60
C PHE A 249 -16.72 3.71 -10.92
N PHE A 250 -17.60 3.32 -9.99
CA PHE A 250 -18.40 2.10 -10.12
C PHE A 250 -19.89 2.33 -9.95
N GLY A 251 -20.35 3.54 -9.60
CA GLY A 251 -21.76 3.82 -9.32
C GLY A 251 -22.28 3.09 -8.07
N GLU A 252 -21.37 2.70 -7.17
CA GLU A 252 -21.65 1.90 -5.98
C GLU A 252 -21.19 2.59 -4.70
N GLY A 253 -21.73 2.14 -3.57
CA GLY A 253 -21.34 2.63 -2.24
C GLY A 253 -22.46 3.41 -1.56
N THR A 254 -22.11 4.02 -0.45
CA THR A 254 -23.02 4.77 0.43
C THR A 254 -23.12 6.25 0.07
N ILE A 255 -22.24 6.74 -0.80
CA ILE A 255 -22.22 8.12 -1.28
C ILE A 255 -22.94 8.22 -2.63
N THR A 256 -23.95 9.08 -2.72
CA THR A 256 -24.75 9.28 -3.95
C THR A 256 -24.73 10.74 -4.39
N ALA A 257 -24.78 10.99 -5.69
CA ALA A 257 -24.90 12.34 -6.22
C ALA A 257 -26.32 12.88 -5.95
N LYS A 258 -26.44 14.11 -5.44
CA LYS A 258 -27.73 14.78 -5.31
C LYS A 258 -28.26 15.16 -6.69
N LYS A 259 -29.59 15.18 -6.86
CA LYS A 259 -30.22 15.58 -8.14
C LYS A 259 -29.72 16.97 -8.58
N GLY A 260 -29.18 17.06 -9.80
CA GLY A 260 -28.65 18.30 -10.39
C GLY A 260 -27.12 18.45 -10.37
N ALA A 261 -26.37 17.49 -9.83
CA ALA A 261 -24.91 17.57 -9.72
C ALA A 261 -24.12 17.42 -11.05
N GLY A 262 -24.79 17.32 -12.20
CA GLY A 262 -24.18 17.05 -13.52
C GLY A 262 -24.49 18.05 -14.63
N ASP A 263 -25.14 19.17 -14.33
CA ASP A 263 -25.60 20.15 -15.34
C ASP A 263 -24.78 21.47 -15.36
N GLU A 264 -23.56 21.49 -14.81
CA GLU A 264 -22.62 22.63 -14.92
C GLU A 264 -21.23 22.21 -15.39
#